data_AF-A0A5C7BPV6-F1
#
_entry.id   AF-A0A5C7BPV6-F1
#
_cell.length_a   1.000
_cell.length_b   1.000
_cell.length_c   1.000
_cell.angle_alpha   90.00
_cell.angle_beta   90.00
_cell.angle_gamma   90.00
#
_symmetry.space_group_name_H-M   'P 1'
#
loop_
_entity.id
_entity.type
_entity.pdbx_description
1 polymer ?
#
loop_
_entity_poly.entity_id
_entity_poly.type
_entity_poly.pdbx_seq_one_letter_code
_entity_poly.pdbx_strand_id
1 'polypeptide(L)'
;MNHIQFIEKHIKQKLIEAGYSAAIAQGGANEGVDLYKRSSQASAKGRMFDDCYRHARLWAEKNSTAVDKPIKKKQSRTAPTDRPGLF
;
A
#
# COMPACT_ATOMS: atom_id res chain seq x y z
N MET A 1 14.04 12.50 11.35
CA MET A 1 14.04 11.84 10.03
C MET A 1 13.06 12.56 9.12
N ASN A 2 13.37 12.72 7.82
CA ASN A 2 12.42 13.28 6.88
C ASN A 2 11.26 12.29 6.66
N HIS A 3 10.02 12.78 6.73
CA HIS A 3 8.77 12.02 6.64
C HIS A 3 8.73 11.10 5.41
N ILE A 4 9.34 11.53 4.31
CA ILE A 4 9.47 10.75 3.07
C ILE A 4 10.27 9.47 3.30
N GLN A 5 11.44 9.56 3.96
CA GLN A 5 12.29 8.40 4.24
C GLN A 5 11.65 7.47 5.27
N PHE A 6 10.88 8.02 6.20
CA PHE A 6 10.11 7.22 7.16
C PHE A 6 9.11 6.32 6.42
N ILE A 7 8.33 6.90 5.50
CA ILE A 7 7.34 6.17 4.71
C ILE A 7 8.00 5.13 3.82
N GLU A 8 9.06 5.49 3.12
CA GLU A 8 9.78 4.55 2.24
C GLU A 8 10.29 3.33 3.02
N LYS A 9 11.00 3.54 4.13
CA LYS A 9 11.58 2.46 4.93
C LYS A 9 10.51 1.55 5.52
N HIS A 10 9.45 2.12 6.07
CA HIS A 10 8.38 1.34 6.71
C HIS A 10 7.52 0.58 5.70
N ILE A 11 7.23 1.17 4.53
CA ILE A 11 6.51 0.45 3.47
C ILE A 11 7.37 -0.70 2.93
N LYS A 12 8.66 -0.44 2.66
CA LYS A 12 9.59 -1.47 2.19
C LYS A 12 9.69 -2.63 3.18
N GLN A 13 9.85 -2.34 4.47
CA GLN A 13 9.92 -3.36 5.51
C GLN A 13 8.64 -4.20 5.57
N LYS A 14 7.46 -3.57 5.57
CA LYS A 14 6.18 -4.31 5.56
C LYS A 14 5.94 -5.14 4.30
N LEU A 15 6.46 -4.71 3.14
CA LEU A 15 6.36 -5.50 1.90
C LEU A 15 7.30 -6.70 1.93
N ILE A 16 8.51 -6.55 2.48
CA ILE A 16 9.43 -7.68 2.68
C ILE A 16 8.84 -8.68 3.68
N GLU A 17 8.31 -8.21 4.81
CA GLU A 17 7.60 -9.05 5.80
C GLU A 17 6.40 -9.78 5.20
N ALA A 18 5.72 -9.15 4.23
CA ALA A 18 4.61 -9.77 3.50
C ALA A 18 5.06 -10.83 2.49
N GLY A 19 6.37 -10.99 2.25
CA GLY A 19 6.94 -12.00 1.36
C GLY A 19 7.11 -11.55 -0.09
N TYR A 20 7.09 -10.25 -0.37
CA TYR A 20 7.48 -9.71 -1.68
C TYR A 20 9.00 -9.54 -1.75
N SER A 21 9.58 -9.73 -2.94
CA SER A 21 11.01 -9.52 -3.16
C SER A 21 11.42 -8.07 -3.00
N ALA A 22 12.71 -7.88 -2.72
CA ALA A 22 13.29 -6.56 -2.53
C ALA A 22 13.04 -5.60 -3.71
N ALA A 23 12.97 -6.12 -4.95
CA ALA A 23 12.68 -5.33 -6.14
C ALA A 23 11.25 -4.78 -6.13
N ILE A 24 10.26 -5.64 -5.82
CA ILE A 24 8.86 -5.24 -5.72
C ILE A 24 8.62 -4.35 -4.51
N ALA A 25 9.25 -4.67 -3.37
CA ALA A 25 9.17 -3.87 -2.16
C ALA A 25 9.71 -2.44 -2.39
N GLN A 26 10.80 -2.29 -3.15
CA GLN A 26 11.33 -0.98 -3.51
C GLN A 26 10.39 -0.22 -4.45
N GLY A 27 9.84 -0.88 -5.48
CA GLY A 27 8.87 -0.27 -6.39
C GLY A 27 7.59 0.19 -5.68
N GLY A 28 7.05 -0.64 -4.80
CA GLY A 28 5.88 -0.30 -3.99
C GLY A 28 6.15 0.85 -3.01
N ALA A 29 7.34 0.89 -2.40
CA ALA A 29 7.75 1.99 -1.53
C ALA A 29 7.82 3.33 -2.28
N ASN A 30 8.36 3.34 -3.50
CA ASN A 30 8.42 4.55 -4.33
C ASN A 30 7.02 5.09 -4.64
N GLU A 31 6.05 4.23 -4.95
CA GLU A 31 4.68 4.66 -5.22
C GLU A 31 3.96 5.17 -3.97
N GLY A 32 4.18 4.53 -2.82
CA GLY A 32 3.67 5.04 -1.55
C GLY A 32 4.24 6.42 -1.20
N VAL A 33 5.53 6.64 -1.48
CA VAL A 33 6.18 7.95 -1.32
C VAL A 33 5.61 8.98 -2.29
N ASP A 34 5.37 8.59 -3.54
CA ASP A 34 4.84 9.49 -4.55
C ASP A 34 3.41 9.97 -4.20
N LEU A 35 2.56 9.06 -3.71
CA LEU A 35 1.23 9.41 -3.17
C LEU A 35 1.34 10.39 -1.98
N TYR A 36 2.30 10.15 -1.08
CA TYR A 36 2.55 11.04 0.05
C TYR A 36 3.02 12.44 -0.38
N LYS A 37 3.86 12.52 -1.41
CA LYS A 37 4.32 13.80 -1.99
C LYS A 37 3.18 14.57 -2.66
N ARG A 38 2.31 13.88 -3.39
CA ARG A 38 1.12 14.47 -4.04
C ARG A 38 0.04 14.91 -3.04
N SER A 39 0.06 14.36 -1.84
CA SER A 39 -0.89 14.73 -0.79
C SER A 39 -0.52 16.08 -0.16
N SER A 40 -1.31 17.11 -0.45
CA SER A 40 -1.06 18.50 0.00
C SER A 40 -1.53 18.77 1.43
N GLN A 41 -2.48 17.99 1.98
CA GLN A 41 -3.00 18.21 3.33
C GLN A 41 -2.11 17.65 4.44
N ALA A 42 -1.52 18.54 5.25
CA ALA A 42 -0.74 18.18 6.43
C ALA A 42 -1.55 17.42 7.51
N SER A 43 -2.84 17.73 7.68
CA SER A 43 -3.72 17.03 8.64
C SER A 43 -4.00 15.57 8.26
N ALA A 44 -4.07 15.29 6.95
CA ALA A 44 -4.21 13.93 6.44
C ALA A 44 -2.93 13.10 6.60
N LYS A 45 -1.74 13.73 6.56
CA LYS A 45 -0.44 13.05 6.62
C LYS A 45 -0.22 12.20 7.88
N GLY A 46 -0.87 12.53 8.98
CA GLY A 46 -0.86 11.70 10.20
C GLY A 46 -1.54 10.33 10.04
N ARG A 47 -2.46 10.18 9.08
CA ARG A 47 -3.16 8.92 8.75
C ARG A 47 -2.82 8.35 7.37
N MET A 48 -2.09 9.12 6.54
CA MET A 48 -1.78 8.74 5.15
C MET A 48 -0.85 7.53 5.05
N PHE A 49 -0.14 7.13 6.11
CA PHE A 49 0.75 5.97 6.04
C PHE A 49 -0.02 4.69 5.65
N ASP A 50 -1.20 4.46 6.23
CA ASP A 50 -2.00 3.28 5.92
C ASP A 50 -2.50 3.32 4.47
N ASP A 51 -2.86 4.50 3.96
CA ASP A 51 -3.26 4.68 2.56
C ASP A 51 -2.09 4.47 1.59
N CYS A 52 -0.91 4.99 1.94
CA CYS A 52 0.33 4.80 1.16
C CYS A 52 0.72 3.32 1.15
N TYR A 53 0.63 2.63 2.30
CA TYR A 53 0.90 1.20 2.39
C TYR A 53 -0.12 0.38 1.59
N ARG A 54 -1.40 0.72 1.66
CA ARG A 54 -2.45 0.06 0.86
C ARG A 54 -2.20 0.23 -0.63
N HIS A 55 -1.81 1.43 -1.07
CA HIS A 55 -1.48 1.70 -2.46
C HIS A 55 -0.24 0.92 -2.92
N ALA A 56 0.81 0.93 -2.11
CA ALA A 56 2.05 0.18 -2.34
C ALA A 56 1.80 -1.33 -2.45
N ARG A 57 0.95 -1.89 -1.58
CA ARG A 57 0.54 -3.31 -1.64
C ARG A 57 -0.24 -3.62 -2.91
N LEU A 58 -1.21 -2.80 -3.29
CA LEU A 58 -1.97 -2.98 -4.53
C LEU A 58 -1.06 -2.91 -5.76
N TRP A 59 -0.07 -2.03 -5.74
CA TRP A 59 0.94 -1.96 -6.79
C TRP A 59 1.80 -3.23 -6.81
N ALA A 60 2.26 -3.70 -5.64
CA ALA A 60 3.05 -4.92 -5.51
C ALA A 60 2.28 -6.16 -5.98
N GLU A 61 0.98 -6.27 -5.67
CA GLU A 61 0.12 -7.36 -6.14
C GLU A 61 -0.06 -7.37 -7.66
N LYS A 62 -0.09 -6.19 -8.30
CA LYS A 62 -0.19 -6.08 -9.77
C LYS A 62 1.14 -6.35 -10.47
N ASN A 63 2.25 -6.00 -9.84
CA ASN A 63 3.60 -6.13 -10.39
C ASN A 63 4.33 -7.40 -9.95
N SER A 64 3.75 -8.21 -9.04
CA SER A 64 4.29 -9.54 -8.71
C SER A 64 4.09 -10.49 -9.87
N THR A 65 5.15 -10.70 -10.65
CA THR A 65 5.26 -11.81 -11.58
C THR A 65 5.26 -13.13 -10.79
N ALA A 66 4.88 -14.23 -11.43
CA ALA A 66 4.53 -15.50 -10.79
C ALA A 66 5.58 -16.14 -9.85
N VAL A 67 6.81 -15.61 -9.80
CA VAL A 67 7.92 -16.06 -8.94
C VAL A 67 7.83 -15.49 -7.52
N ASP A 68 7.05 -14.43 -7.30
CA ASP A 68 7.10 -13.59 -6.10
C ASP A 68 5.75 -13.46 -5.37
N LYS A 69 4.84 -14.40 -5.63
CA LYS A 69 3.50 -14.36 -5.03
C LYS A 69 3.59 -14.73 -3.54
N PRO A 70 3.25 -13.83 -2.62
CA PRO A 70 3.02 -14.25 -1.25
C PRO A 70 1.84 -15.23 -1.21
N ILE A 71 1.98 -16.27 -0.41
CA ILE A 71 0.99 -17.34 -0.22
C ILE A 71 -0.37 -16.68 0.08
N LYS A 72 -1.30 -16.75 -0.88
CA LYS A 72 -2.61 -16.11 -0.80
C LYS A 72 -3.42 -16.71 0.37
N LYS A 73 -3.41 -16.08 1.54
CA LYS A 73 -4.56 -16.16 2.45
C LYS A 73 -5.63 -15.19 1.93
N LYS A 74 -6.59 -15.72 1.17
CA LYS A 74 -7.82 -15.03 0.79
C LYS A 74 -8.50 -14.51 2.07
N GLN A 75 -8.40 -13.23 2.35
CA GLN A 75 -9.38 -12.56 3.22
C GLN A 75 -10.50 -12.06 2.32
N SER A 76 -11.61 -12.81 2.32
CA SER A 76 -12.87 -12.39 1.75
C SER A 76 -13.31 -11.09 2.43
N ARG A 77 -13.12 -9.96 1.76
CA ARG A 77 -13.88 -8.74 2.09
C ARG A 77 -15.25 -8.91 1.45
N THR A 78 -16.19 -9.50 2.19
CA THR A 78 -17.61 -9.30 1.94
C THR A 78 -17.89 -7.82 2.10
N ALA A 79 -18.19 -7.14 0.99
CA ALA A 79 -18.78 -5.81 1.03
C ALA A 79 -20.29 -5.99 1.23
N PRO A 80 -20.92 -5.45 2.29
CA PRO A 80 -22.34 -5.24 2.25
C PRO A 80 -22.58 -3.96 1.43
N THR A 81 -22.96 -4.15 0.16
CA THR A 81 -23.62 -3.12 -0.65
C THR A 81 -25.04 -2.95 -0.14
N ASP A 82 -25.21 -2.20 0.95
CA ASP A 82 -26.51 -1.60 1.30
C ASP A 82 -26.54 -0.18 0.76
N ARG A 83 -27.00 -0.04 -0.48
CA ARG A 83 -27.45 1.23 -1.05
C ARG A 83 -28.97 1.28 -0.85
N PRO A 84 -29.52 2.10 0.07
CA PRO A 84 -30.95 2.36 0.05
C PRO A 84 -31.27 3.16 -1.21
N GLY A 85 -32.11 2.60 -2.07
CA GLY A 85 -32.64 3.25 -3.26
C GLY A 85 -33.46 4.49 -2.86
N LEU A 86 -33.14 5.63 -3.46
CA LEU A 86 -33.91 6.85 -3.37
C LEU A 86 -34.94 6.81 -4.51
N PHE A 87 -36.15 6.35 -4.19
CA PHE A 87 -37.38 6.70 -4.91
C PHE A 87 -37.94 7.98 -4.31
#